data_AF-A0A1F3V8C2-F1
#
_entry.id   AF-A0A1F3V8C2-F1
#
_cell.length_a   1.000
_cell.length_b   1.000
_cell.length_c   1.000
_cell.angle_alpha   90.00
_cell.angle_beta   90.00
_cell.angle_gamma   90.00
#
_symmetry.space_group_name_H-M   'P 1'
#
loop_
_entity.id
_entity.type
_entity.pdbx_description
1 polymer ?
#
loop_
_entity_poly.entity_id
_entity_poly.type
_entity_poly.pdbx_seq_one_letter_code
_entity_poly.pdbx_strand_id
1 'polypeptide(L)'
;MILQQAIIQNYFDLIGNKSTLKKMSEDLGINITRVFRLLQGAEMKLSEYEKFKNFIAKHDANINELPQLSKRCLERLSRKSQSEIKILMMRKLSLWEFMQKPQENISIQLVA
;
A
#
# COMPACT_ATOMS: atom_id res chain seq x y z
N MET A 1 -7.77 7.96 20.40
CA MET A 1 -6.69 8.25 19.43
C MET A 1 -6.08 7.00 18.78
N ILE A 2 -5.82 5.90 19.51
CA ILE A 2 -5.19 4.67 18.97
C ILE A 2 -5.93 4.12 17.72
N LEU A 3 -7.26 4.04 17.76
CA LEU A 3 -8.06 3.52 16.64
C LEU A 3 -7.93 4.39 15.36
N GLN A 4 -7.87 5.70 15.52
CA GLN A 4 -7.72 6.65 14.40
C GLN A 4 -6.38 6.47 13.71
N GLN A 5 -5.33 6.32 14.51
CA GLN A 5 -3.97 6.12 14.00
C GLN A 5 -3.88 4.79 13.26
N ALA A 6 -4.47 3.73 13.83
CA ALA A 6 -4.52 2.41 13.20
C ALA A 6 -5.24 2.44 11.84
N ILE A 7 -6.41 3.09 11.75
CA ILE A 7 -7.16 3.10 10.48
C ILE A 7 -6.47 3.91 9.39
N ILE A 8 -5.80 5.01 9.75
CA ILE A 8 -5.00 5.82 8.83
C ILE A 8 -3.77 5.03 8.37
N GLN A 9 -3.12 4.31 9.29
CA GLN A 9 -1.97 3.47 8.96
C GLN A 9 -2.36 2.34 7.99
N ASN A 10 -3.46 1.64 8.24
CA ASN A 10 -3.96 0.60 7.34
C ASN A 10 -4.21 1.13 5.91
N TYR A 11 -4.70 2.37 5.78
CA TYR A 11 -4.83 3.00 4.47
C TYR A 11 -3.46 3.20 3.78
N PHE A 12 -2.45 3.67 4.52
CA PHE A 12 -1.11 3.85 3.97
C PHE A 12 -0.44 2.52 3.61
N ASP A 13 -0.69 1.45 4.37
CA ASP A 13 -0.17 0.13 4.07
C ASP A 13 -0.75 -0.44 2.76
N LEU A 14 -2.02 -0.12 2.45
CA LEU A 14 -2.68 -0.53 1.21
C LEU A 14 -2.20 0.25 -0.03
N ILE A 15 -2.08 1.58 0.09
CA ILE A 15 -1.77 2.47 -1.06
C ILE A 15 -0.26 2.71 -1.21
N GLY A 16 0.50 2.45 -0.16
CA GLY A 16 1.92 2.77 -0.03
C GLY A 16 2.14 4.17 0.59
N ASN A 17 3.27 4.31 1.32
CA ASN A 17 3.68 5.50 2.07
C ASN A 17 3.92 6.79 1.23
N LYS A 18 3.57 6.81 -0.06
CA LYS A 18 3.74 7.96 -0.96
C LYS A 18 2.41 8.59 -1.41
N SER A 19 1.29 8.24 -0.77
CA SER A 19 -0.01 8.82 -1.10
C SER A 19 -0.02 10.32 -0.83
N THR A 20 -0.43 11.12 -1.82
CA THR A 20 -0.58 12.57 -1.67
C THR A 20 -1.91 12.92 -1.00
N LEU A 21 -1.99 14.09 -0.36
CA LEU A 21 -3.24 14.60 0.22
C LEU A 21 -4.38 14.64 -0.81
N LYS A 22 -4.05 14.99 -2.05
CA LYS A 22 -5.01 15.01 -3.17
C LYS A 22 -5.53 13.61 -3.47
N LYS A 23 -4.64 12.62 -3.56
CA LYS A 23 -5.03 11.24 -3.83
C LYS A 23 -5.92 10.69 -2.71
N MET A 24 -5.55 10.91 -1.46
CA MET A 24 -6.36 10.50 -0.30
C MET A 24 -7.73 11.21 -0.26
N SER A 25 -7.78 12.48 -0.67
CA SER A 25 -9.03 13.22 -0.82
C SER A 25 -9.96 12.60 -1.87
N GLU A 26 -9.41 12.21 -3.02
CA GLU A 26 -10.13 11.56 -4.12
C GLU A 26 -10.61 10.16 -3.70
N ASP A 27 -9.72 9.36 -3.10
CA ASP A 27 -9.98 7.97 -2.70
C ASP A 27 -11.08 7.86 -1.64
N LEU A 28 -11.10 8.79 -0.67
CA LEU A 28 -12.05 8.77 0.44
C LEU A 28 -13.27 9.69 0.22
N GLY A 29 -13.23 10.55 -0.81
CA GLY A 29 -14.25 11.61 -0.99
C GLY A 29 -14.34 12.54 0.22
N ILE A 30 -13.20 12.86 0.84
CA ILE A 30 -13.07 13.81 1.95
C ILE A 30 -12.37 15.05 1.41
N ASN A 31 -12.78 16.24 1.81
CA ASN A 31 -12.10 17.48 1.41
C ASN A 31 -10.61 17.45 1.79
N ILE A 32 -9.74 17.89 0.87
CA ILE A 32 -8.28 17.85 1.05
C ILE A 32 -7.78 18.55 2.33
N THR A 33 -8.36 19.69 2.69
CA THR A 33 -8.01 20.42 3.92
C THR A 33 -8.42 19.63 5.15
N ARG A 34 -9.54 18.90 5.08
CA ARG A 34 -9.98 18.02 6.17
C ARG A 34 -9.05 16.82 6.30
N VAL A 35 -8.64 16.20 5.19
CA VAL A 35 -7.62 15.13 5.19
C VAL A 35 -6.33 15.61 5.85
N PHE A 36 -5.82 16.77 5.47
CA PHE A 36 -4.62 17.35 6.08
C PHE A 36 -4.77 17.47 7.60
N ARG A 37 -5.89 18.02 8.09
CA ARG A 37 -6.14 18.15 9.54
C ARG A 37 -6.19 16.80 10.26
N LEU A 38 -6.80 15.77 9.64
CA LEU A 38 -6.86 14.42 10.22
C LEU A 38 -5.45 13.82 10.38
N LEU A 39 -4.57 14.03 9.40
CA LEU A 39 -3.17 13.60 9.49
C LEU A 39 -2.38 14.37 10.55
N GLN A 40 -2.74 15.63 10.81
CA GLN A 40 -2.19 16.43 11.92
C GLN A 40 -2.81 16.09 13.29
N GLY A 41 -3.65 15.05 13.37
CA GLY A 41 -4.22 14.58 14.64
C GLY A 41 -5.57 15.21 15.03
N ALA A 42 -6.22 15.94 14.13
CA ALA A 42 -7.59 16.38 14.38
C ALA A 42 -8.52 15.17 14.57
N GLU A 43 -9.50 15.30 15.46
CA GLU A 43 -10.46 14.22 15.72
C GLU A 43 -11.26 13.85 14.47
N MET A 44 -11.33 12.56 14.19
CA MET A 44 -12.06 11.99 13.05
C MET A 44 -13.54 11.79 13.38
N LYS A 45 -14.42 12.22 12.48
CA LYS A 45 -15.87 12.02 12.58
C LYS A 45 -16.24 10.58 12.22
N LEU A 46 -17.38 10.11 12.70
CA LEU A 46 -17.88 8.77 12.37
C LEU A 46 -18.02 8.54 10.85
N SER A 47 -18.53 9.52 10.11
CA SER A 47 -18.66 9.44 8.65
C SER A 47 -17.32 9.37 7.92
N GLU A 48 -16.24 9.90 8.51
CA GLU A 48 -14.89 9.79 7.96
C GLU A 48 -14.32 8.40 8.25
N TYR A 49 -14.54 7.88 9.46
CA TYR A 49 -14.19 6.51 9.81
C TYR A 49 -14.82 5.48 8.88
N GLU A 50 -16.12 5.63 8.58
CA GLU A 50 -16.83 4.74 7.67
C GLU A 50 -16.23 4.78 6.26
N LYS A 51 -15.83 5.96 5.77
CA LYS A 51 -15.16 6.10 4.47
C LYS A 51 -13.85 5.34 4.42
N PHE A 52 -13.00 5.49 5.45
CA PHE A 52 -11.76 4.71 5.57
C PHE A 52 -12.03 3.21 5.61
N LYS A 53 -12.97 2.78 6.46
CA LYS A 53 -13.30 1.35 6.62
C LYS A 53 -13.82 0.73 5.33
N ASN A 54 -14.71 1.42 4.63
CA ASN A 54 -15.27 0.96 3.36
C ASN A 54 -14.21 0.91 2.25
N PHE A 55 -13.30 1.87 2.23
CA PHE A 55 -12.17 1.87 1.29
C PHE A 55 -11.24 0.68 1.54
N ILE A 56 -10.83 0.47 2.80
CA ILE A 56 -9.99 -0.66 3.22
C ILE A 56 -10.67 -1.99 2.87
N ALA A 57 -11.93 -2.18 3.24
CA ALA A 57 -12.66 -3.43 3.00
C ALA A 57 -12.78 -3.77 1.50
N LYS A 58 -12.96 -2.77 0.63
CA LYS A 58 -12.97 -2.98 -0.83
C LYS A 58 -11.62 -3.48 -1.36
N HIS A 59 -10.52 -3.00 -0.78
CA HIS A 59 -9.18 -3.43 -1.17
C HIS A 59 -8.78 -4.78 -0.55
N ASP A 60 -9.21 -5.07 0.69
CA ASP A 60 -8.99 -6.38 1.33
C ASP A 60 -9.73 -7.52 0.63
N ALA A 61 -10.92 -7.25 0.06
CA ALA A 61 -11.63 -8.23 -0.75
C ALA A 61 -10.76 -8.72 -1.92
N ASN A 62 -10.02 -7.82 -2.58
CA ASN A 62 -9.07 -8.18 -3.64
C ASN A 62 -7.85 -8.98 -3.12
N ILE A 63 -7.40 -8.75 -1.88
CA ILE A 63 -6.27 -9.50 -1.29
C ILE A 63 -6.67 -10.97 -1.09
N ASN A 64 -7.91 -11.23 -0.67
CA ASN A 64 -8.41 -12.61 -0.50
C ASN A 64 -8.57 -13.37 -1.84
N GLU A 65 -8.64 -12.67 -2.97
CA GLU A 65 -8.68 -13.31 -4.29
C GLU A 65 -7.32 -13.87 -4.72
N LEU A 66 -6.22 -13.29 -4.25
CA LEU A 66 -4.87 -13.66 -4.70
C LEU A 66 -4.48 -15.10 -4.32
N PRO A 67 -4.67 -15.58 -3.06
CA PRO A 67 -4.44 -16.98 -2.71
C PRO A 67 -5.34 -17.95 -3.50
N GLN A 68 -6.58 -17.57 -3.77
CA GLN A 68 -7.50 -18.42 -4.54
C GLN A 68 -7.10 -18.47 -6.02
N LEU A 69 -6.64 -17.36 -6.58
CA LEU A 69 -6.14 -17.30 -7.95
C LEU A 69 -4.84 -18.10 -8.10
N SER A 70 -3.90 -17.97 -7.17
CA SER A 70 -2.65 -18.72 -7.20
C SER A 70 -2.89 -20.23 -7.14
N LYS A 71 -3.81 -20.69 -6.29
CA LYS A 71 -4.24 -22.09 -6.25
C LYS A 71 -4.80 -22.56 -7.60
N ARG A 72 -5.73 -21.80 -8.19
CA ARG A 72 -6.31 -22.12 -9.51
C ARG A 72 -5.24 -22.17 -10.62
N CYS A 73 -4.24 -21.29 -10.56
CA CYS A 73 -3.12 -21.29 -11.51
C CYS A 73 -2.27 -22.56 -11.37
N LEU A 74 -2.01 -23.03 -10.15
CA LEU A 74 -1.26 -24.28 -9.92
C LEU A 74 -2.00 -25.52 -10.42
N GLU A 75 -3.33 -25.53 -10.33
CA GLU A 75 -4.16 -26.65 -10.78
C GLU A 75 -4.36 -26.71 -12.30
N ARG A 76 -4.41 -25.54 -12.98
CA ARG A 76 -4.83 -25.47 -14.39
C ARG A 76 -3.71 -25.17 -15.39
N LEU A 77 -2.61 -24.54 -14.97
CA LEU A 77 -1.55 -24.12 -15.88
C LEU A 77 -0.46 -25.18 -16.04
N SER A 78 0.23 -25.15 -17.18
CA SER A 78 1.40 -26.00 -17.41
C SER A 78 2.56 -25.65 -16.47
N ARG A 79 3.46 -26.61 -16.21
CA ARG A 79 4.67 -26.37 -15.38
C ARG A 79 5.52 -25.20 -15.89
N LYS A 80 5.60 -25.02 -17.21
CA LYS A 80 6.31 -23.91 -17.85
C LYS A 80 5.69 -22.56 -17.45
N SER A 81 4.37 -22.42 -17.63
CA SER A 81 3.63 -21.20 -17.27
C SER A 81 3.67 -20.91 -15.76
N GLN A 82 3.59 -21.94 -14.92
CA GLN A 82 3.76 -21.78 -13.47
C GLN A 82 5.15 -21.25 -13.11
N SER A 83 6.21 -21.76 -13.77
CA SER A 83 7.58 -21.28 -13.58
C SER A 83 7.74 -19.82 -14.01
N GLU A 84 7.14 -19.42 -15.12
CA GLU A 84 7.15 -18.03 -15.59
C GLU A 84 6.49 -17.09 -14.57
N ILE A 85 5.31 -17.45 -14.06
CA ILE A 85 4.62 -16.69 -13.00
C ILE A 85 5.48 -16.60 -11.74
N LYS A 86 6.08 -17.71 -11.31
CA LYS A 86 6.98 -17.73 -10.14
C LYS A 86 8.15 -16.77 -10.31
N ILE A 87 8.79 -16.77 -11.48
CA ILE A 87 9.90 -15.85 -11.79
C ILE A 87 9.44 -14.39 -11.73
N LEU A 88 8.27 -14.07 -12.28
CA LEU A 88 7.72 -12.72 -12.23
C LEU A 88 7.46 -12.25 -10.79
N MET A 89 6.89 -13.13 -9.95
CA MET A 89 6.66 -12.83 -8.54
C MET A 89 7.98 -12.58 -7.80
N MET A 90 8.98 -13.44 -7.98
CA MET A 90 10.30 -13.29 -7.38
C MET A 90 10.98 -11.98 -7.82
N ARG A 91 10.92 -11.64 -9.11
CA ARG A 91 11.48 -10.37 -9.63
C ARG A 91 10.85 -9.15 -8.99
N LYS A 92 9.51 -9.13 -8.87
CA LYS A 92 8.81 -8.01 -8.23
C LYS A 92 9.20 -7.88 -6.75
N LEU A 93 9.34 -8.99 -6.04
CA LEU A 93 9.77 -9.00 -4.65
C LEU A 93 11.18 -8.43 -4.50
N SER A 94 12.14 -8.93 -5.29
CA SER A 94 13.52 -8.44 -5.25
C SER A 94 13.60 -6.94 -5.54
N LEU A 95 12.88 -6.43 -6.56
CA LEU A 95 12.86 -5.00 -6.85
C LEU A 95 12.36 -4.17 -5.66
N TRP A 96 11.31 -4.63 -4.99
CA TRP A 96 10.79 -3.95 -3.81
C TRP A 96 11.81 -3.95 -2.66
N GLU A 97 12.50 -5.07 -2.41
CA GLU A 97 13.57 -5.17 -1.41
C GLU A 97 14.73 -4.22 -1.71
N PHE A 98 15.10 -4.07 -3.00
CA PHE A 98 16.13 -3.11 -3.41
C PHE A 98 15.70 -1.66 -3.15
N MET A 99 14.43 -1.31 -3.41
CA MET A 99 13.91 0.04 -3.20
C MET A 99 13.78 0.44 -1.72
N GLN A 100 13.77 -0.54 -0.81
CA GLN A 100 13.71 -0.33 0.64
C GLN A 100 15.08 0.00 1.26
N LYS A 101 16.20 -0.26 0.56
CA LYS A 101 17.54 0.05 1.09
C LYS A 101 17.80 1.57 1.03
N PRO A 102 18.16 2.23 2.15
CA PRO A 102 18.60 3.62 2.10
C PRO A 102 19.91 3.71 1.30
N GLN A 103 20.01 4.70 0.40
CA GLN A 103 21.28 5.02 -0.25
C GLN A 103 22.25 5.53 0.82
N GLU A 104 23.25 4.73 1.16
CA GLU A 104 24.42 5.23 1.89
C GLU A 104 25.08 6.31 1.03
N ASN A 105 25.12 7.53 1.57
CA ASN A 105 25.75 8.69 0.95
C ASN A 105 27.20 8.36 0.56
N ILE A 106 27.49 8.35 -0.74
CA ILE A 106 28.86 8.39 -1.24
C ILE A 106 29.37 9.81 -1.01
N SER A 107 29.99 10.02 0.15
CA SER A 107 30.84 11.19 0.41
C SER A 107 32.03 11.11 -0.55
N ILE A 108 31.94 11.79 -1.68
CA ILE A 108 33.11 12.06 -2.52
C ILE A 108 34.03 12.94 -1.67
N GLN A 109 35.14 12.36 -1.21
CA GLN A 109 36.24 13.11 -0.63
C GLN A 109 36.75 14.10 -1.69
N LEU A 110 36.44 15.38 -1.50
CA LEU A 110 37.16 16.47 -2.14
C LEU A 110 38.60 16.42 -1.61
N VAL A 111 39.50 15.95 -2.45
CA VAL A 111 40.95 16.05 -2.26
C VAL A 111 41.30 17.53 -2.17
N ALA A 112 41.91 17.88 -1.04
CA ALA A 112 42.46 19.21 -0.73
C ALA A 112 43.69 19.55 -1.59
#